data_AF-A0A842Q5I3-F1
#
_entry.id   AF-A0A842Q5I3-F1
#
_cell.length_a   1.000
_cell.length_b   1.000
_cell.length_c   1.000
_cell.angle_alpha   90.00
_cell.angle_beta   90.00
_cell.angle_gamma   90.00
#
_symmetry.space_group_name_H-M   'P 1'
#
loop_
_entity.id
_entity.type
_entity.pdbx_description
1 polymer ?
#
loop_
_entity_poly.entity_id
_entity_poly.type
_entity_poly.pdbx_seq_one_letter_code
_entity_poly.pdbx_strand_id
1 'polypeptide(L)' 'GKDSTIFQIVATEIEESNRSVPSFKDEDVILVMQQANVSKEKAINALTETKGDMAQAILNLTI' A
#
# COMPACT_ATOMS: atom_id res chain seq x y z
N GLY A 1 -5.29 49.89 -5.80
CA GLY A 1 -6.41 48.93 -5.90
C GLY A 1 -5.84 47.57 -6.20
N LYS A 2 -6.36 46.55 -5.50
CA LYS A 2 -6.31 45.10 -5.77
C LYS A 2 -5.05 44.52 -6.43
N ASP A 3 -4.40 43.61 -5.73
CA ASP A 3 -4.04 42.28 -6.25
C ASP A 3 -3.98 41.28 -5.07
N SER A 4 -5.15 40.89 -4.58
CA SER A 4 -5.27 39.81 -3.60
C SER A 4 -4.94 38.50 -4.30
N THR A 5 -3.79 37.91 -3.97
CA THR A 5 -3.42 36.58 -4.48
C THR A 5 -4.30 35.55 -3.77
N ILE A 6 -5.32 35.06 -4.46
CA ILE A 6 -6.21 34.00 -3.97
C ILE A 6 -5.53 32.66 -4.24
N PHE A 7 -5.08 31.99 -3.17
CA PHE A 7 -4.66 30.61 -3.23
C PHE A 7 -5.88 29.72 -2.96
N GLN A 8 -6.39 29.05 -3.98
CA GLN A 8 -7.46 28.08 -3.82
C GLN A 8 -6.82 26.71 -3.59
N ILE A 9 -6.77 26.28 -2.33
CA ILE A 9 -6.26 24.96 -1.95
C ILE A 9 -7.35 23.94 -2.24
N VAL A 10 -7.32 23.34 -3.42
CA VAL A 10 -8.06 22.11 -3.70
C VAL A 10 -7.17 20.96 -3.24
N ALA A 11 -7.19 20.68 -1.93
CA ALA A 11 -6.56 19.49 -1.39
C ALA A 11 -7.46 18.28 -1.65
N THR A 12 -7.48 17.79 -2.89
CA THR A 12 -7.95 16.43 -3.18
C THR A 12 -6.83 15.47 -2.83
N GLU A 13 -7.04 14.76 -1.72
CA GLU A 13 -6.45 13.46 -1.41
C GLU A 13 -4.91 13.40 -1.34
N ILE A 14 -4.41 13.66 -0.14
CA ILE A 14 -3.31 12.85 0.35
C ILE A 14 -3.81 12.24 1.65
N GLU A 15 -4.55 11.13 1.49
CA GLU A 15 -4.62 10.12 2.52
C GLU A 15 -3.20 9.55 2.64
N GLU A 16 -2.33 10.27 3.34
CA GLU A 16 -1.06 9.76 3.83
C GLU A 16 -1.42 8.74 4.93
N SER A 17 -1.95 7.60 4.49
CA SER A 17 -2.11 6.43 5.34
C SER A 17 -0.72 5.89 5.59
N ASN A 18 -0.12 6.50 6.61
CA ASN A 18 1.07 6.07 7.32
C ASN A 18 1.03 4.55 7.49
N ARG A 19 1.71 3.79 6.62
CA ARG A 19 1.97 2.39 6.88
C ARG A 19 3.32 1.97 6.34
N SER A 20 4.29 2.13 7.23
CA SER A 20 5.48 1.29 7.38
C SER A 20 6.15 0.91 6.08
N VAL A 21 7.22 1.63 5.69
CA VAL A 21 8.12 1.29 4.57
C VAL A 21 8.35 -0.23 4.61
N PRO A 22 7.63 -1.01 3.79
CA PRO A 22 7.70 -2.43 3.97
C PRO A 22 9.00 -2.88 3.34
N SER A 23 9.70 -3.83 3.95
CA SER A 23 10.96 -4.35 3.41
C SER A 23 10.75 -5.25 2.17
N PHE A 24 9.64 -5.09 1.46
CA PHE A 24 9.23 -5.84 0.28
C PHE A 24 8.90 -4.87 -0.85
N LYS A 25 9.08 -5.30 -2.10
CA LYS A 25 8.85 -4.44 -3.27
C LYS A 25 7.35 -4.31 -3.54
N ASP A 26 6.93 -3.18 -4.11
CA ASP A 26 5.55 -3.04 -4.61
C ASP A 26 5.19 -4.14 -5.62
N GLU A 27 6.17 -4.61 -6.40
CA GLU A 27 6.03 -5.79 -7.28
C GLU A 27 5.61 -7.03 -6.50
N ASP A 28 6.23 -7.31 -5.36
CA ASP A 28 5.90 -8.48 -4.52
C ASP A 28 4.47 -8.36 -3.99
N VAL A 29 4.05 -7.16 -3.58
CA VAL A 29 2.67 -6.90 -3.14
C VAL A 29 1.67 -7.19 -4.26
N ILE A 30 1.92 -6.68 -5.47
CA ILE A 30 1.04 -6.88 -6.62
C ILE A 30 0.98 -8.36 -6.99
N LEU A 31 2.11 -9.07 -6.96
CA LEU A 31 2.16 -10.50 -7.24
C LEU A 31 1.39 -11.30 -6.19
N VAL A 32 1.56 -11.01 -4.89
CA VAL A 32 0.79 -11.66 -3.82
C VAL A 32 -0.70 -11.35 -3.95
N MET A 33 -1.07 -10.11 -4.24
CA MET A 33 -2.47 -9.72 -4.49
C MET A 33 -3.08 -10.52 -5.65
N GLN A 34 -2.34 -10.70 -6.75
CA GLN A 34 -2.82 -11.44 -7.92
C GLN A 34 -2.86 -12.95 -7.69
N GLN A 35 -1.82 -13.52 -7.07
CA GLN A 35 -1.72 -14.96 -6.84
C GLN A 35 -2.67 -15.44 -5.75
N ALA A 36 -2.84 -14.68 -4.67
CA ALA A 36 -3.74 -15.01 -3.57
C ALA A 36 -5.14 -14.38 -3.72
N ASN A 37 -5.37 -13.57 -4.77
CA ASN A 37 -6.62 -12.84 -5.03
C ASN A 37 -7.10 -12.02 -3.80
N VAL A 38 -6.19 -11.24 -3.20
CA VAL A 38 -6.47 -10.43 -2.01
C VAL A 38 -6.23 -8.94 -2.25
N SER A 39 -6.84 -8.09 -1.42
CA SER A 39 -6.61 -6.65 -1.44
C SER A 39 -5.18 -6.27 -1.03
N LYS A 40 -4.72 -5.11 -1.48
CA LYS A 40 -3.38 -4.55 -1.19
C LYS A 40 -3.08 -4.56 0.31
N GLU A 41 -4.05 -4.20 1.14
CA GLU A 41 -3.89 -4.22 2.60
C GLU A 41 -3.58 -5.62 3.15
N LYS A 42 -4.30 -6.65 2.68
CA LYS A 42 -4.06 -8.04 3.10
C LYS A 42 -2.70 -8.55 2.61
N ALA A 43 -2.32 -8.22 1.37
CA ALA A 43 -1.01 -8.60 0.83
C ALA A 43 0.13 -7.93 1.61
N ILE A 44 0.01 -6.62 1.92
CA ILE A 44 0.98 -5.89 2.74
C ILE A 44 1.07 -6.50 4.13
N ASN A 45 -0.07 -6.84 4.75
CA ASN A 45 -0.06 -7.45 6.08
C ASN A 45 0.61 -8.82 6.06
N ALA A 46 0.24 -9.69 5.11
CA ALA A 46 0.83 -11.01 4.96
C ALA A 46 2.34 -10.94 4.69
N LEU A 47 2.80 -10.03 3.83
CA LEU A 47 4.22 -9.80 3.59
C LEU A 47 4.93 -9.23 4.82
N THR A 48 4.26 -8.39 5.63
CA THR A 48 4.82 -7.86 6.88
C THR A 48 4.96 -8.94 7.94
N GLU A 49 3.94 -9.78 8.13
CA GLU A 49 3.93 -10.91 9.07
C GLU A 49 5.00 -11.94 8.71
N THR A 50 5.21 -12.17 7.41
CA THR A 50 6.21 -13.09 6.88
C THR A 50 7.58 -12.44 6.67
N LYS A 51 7.76 -11.20 7.13
CA LYS A 51 9.02 -10.43 7.06
C LYS A 51 9.57 -10.27 5.63
N GLY A 52 8.70 -10.19 4.65
CA GLY A 52 9.03 -10.05 3.23
C GLY A 52 9.12 -11.38 2.47
N ASP A 53 8.75 -12.51 3.08
CA ASP A 53 8.72 -13.80 2.40
C ASP A 53 7.42 -13.98 1.60
N MET A 54 7.51 -13.75 0.29
CA MET A 54 6.38 -13.83 -0.64
C MET A 54 5.70 -15.20 -0.64
N ALA A 55 6.47 -16.29 -0.58
CA ALA A 55 5.91 -17.64 -0.61
C ALA A 55 5.11 -17.93 0.66
N GLN A 56 5.67 -17.60 1.83
CA GLN A 56 4.96 -17.68 3.10
C GLN A 56 3.72 -16.78 3.11
N ALA A 57 3.79 -15.58 2.51
CA ALA A 57 2.65 -14.67 2.45
C ALA A 57 1.51 -15.26 1.62
N ILE A 58 1.81 -15.81 0.44
CA ILE A 58 0.80 -16.47 -0.41
C ILE A 58 0.22 -17.69 0.28
N LEU A 59 1.06 -18.51 0.91
CA LEU A 59 0.61 -19.68 1.69
C LEU A 59 -0.33 -19.23 2.81
N ASN A 60 0.02 -18.20 3.59
CA ASN A 60 -0.82 -17.69 4.67
C ASN A 60 -2.17 -17.13 4.20
N LEU A 61 -2.27 -16.72 2.94
CA LEU A 61 -3.50 -16.16 2.36
C LEU A 61 -4.36 -17.19 1.62
N THR A 62 -3.80 -18.33 1.23
CA THR A 62 -4.48 -19.35 0.41
C THR A 62 -4.97 -20.56 1.23
N ILE A 63 -4.45 -20.74 2.45
CA ILE A 63 -4.82 -21.84 3.36
C ILE A 63 -6.14 -21.61 4.11
#